data_AF-A0A9E3WR75-F1
#
_entry.id   AF-A0A9E3WR75-F1
#
_cell.length_a   1.000
_cell.length_b   1.000
_cell.length_c   1.000
_cell.angle_alpha   90.00
_cell.angle_beta   90.00
_cell.angle_gamma   90.00
#
_symmetry.space_group_name_H-M   'P 1'
#
loop_
_entity.id
_entity.type
_entity.pdbx_description
1 polymer ?
#
loop_
_entity_poly.entity_id
_entity_poly.type
_entity_poly.pdbx_seq_one_letter_code
_entity_poly.pdbx_strand_id
1 'polypeptide(L)'
;AQGIAAVVGAGEFLQDVTGGETVIVDGDNGCVILQPDAETLARYQSAVESRKMQTARLESLRDLPATTVDGVTIRLSANLEFPHEIDACRQRGADGVGLYRTEFLYLVGAEEPDEERHYQAYAQVVAAMDGKPVTIRTLDLGADKIRGVGAGPEEKNPFLGLRSIRLSLRNVPLFRTQLRAILRASTLGDVRVMFPLVSTLGELRQAKMLLADVMDDLDEEGIAYNRNLPVGIMVEVPAAVVLLDRFAAEVDFFSIGTNDLIQYALAVDRSNTLVASLYNAADPAVLRLIEMTVSAARRGQADVSLCGQMSGNPVYTMLLLGLGLRDLSVPPNSIPEIKRICRSVAVERCEEIARRALAMDGAVQIEAMLRDELRKASPDQTDHESFHS
;
A
#
# COMPACT_ATOMS: atom_id res chain seq x y z
N ALA A 1 0.26 2.83 -10.16
CA ALA A 1 0.27 4.20 -10.68
C ALA A 1 0.04 4.24 -12.19
N GLN A 2 1.06 3.96 -13.03
CA GLN A 2 0.99 4.28 -14.47
C GLN A 2 0.45 3.18 -15.39
N GLY A 3 0.25 1.95 -14.91
CA GLY A 3 -0.26 0.85 -15.76
C GLY A 3 0.73 0.36 -16.84
N ILE A 4 2.03 0.62 -16.65
CA ILE A 4 3.11 0.22 -17.55
C ILE A 4 3.78 -1.04 -17.00
N ALA A 5 3.99 -2.05 -17.84
CA ALA A 5 4.75 -3.24 -17.48
C ALA A 5 6.23 -2.88 -17.31
N ALA A 6 6.85 -3.36 -16.24
CA ALA A 6 8.26 -3.09 -15.94
C ALA A 6 8.91 -4.32 -15.32
N VAL A 7 10.16 -4.56 -15.69
CA VAL A 7 11.06 -5.55 -15.08
C VAL A 7 12.29 -4.81 -14.59
N VAL A 8 12.64 -4.98 -13.32
CA VAL A 8 13.81 -4.35 -12.69
C VAL A 8 14.87 -5.41 -12.40
N GLY A 9 16.15 -5.03 -12.42
CA GLY A 9 17.23 -5.98 -12.19
C GLY A 9 17.45 -6.98 -13.33
N ALA A 10 17.10 -6.60 -14.57
CA ALA A 10 17.20 -7.46 -15.77
C ALA A 10 18.64 -7.94 -16.07
N GLY A 11 19.68 -7.33 -15.49
CA GLY A 11 21.07 -7.75 -15.70
C GLY A 11 21.71 -7.11 -16.94
N GLU A 12 22.90 -7.58 -17.29
CA GLU A 12 23.77 -6.92 -18.29
C GLU A 12 23.36 -7.18 -19.75
N PHE A 13 22.46 -8.13 -20.03
CA PHE A 13 22.07 -8.49 -21.40
C PHE A 13 21.43 -7.33 -22.18
N LEU A 14 20.91 -6.30 -21.48
CA LEU A 14 20.38 -5.10 -22.11
C LEU A 14 21.45 -4.26 -22.84
N GLN A 15 22.74 -4.48 -22.54
CA GLN A 15 23.85 -3.82 -23.23
C GLN A 15 23.99 -4.28 -24.70
N ASP A 16 23.43 -5.45 -25.02
CA ASP A 16 23.50 -6.06 -26.35
C ASP A 16 22.27 -5.74 -27.23
N VAL A 17 21.26 -5.04 -26.69
CA VAL A 17 20.03 -4.69 -27.40
C VAL A 17 20.30 -3.54 -28.36
N THR A 18 20.15 -3.78 -29.66
CA THR A 18 20.27 -2.72 -30.67
C THR A 18 18.91 -2.08 -30.95
N GLY A 19 18.88 -0.76 -31.15
CA GLY A 19 17.65 -0.03 -31.41
C GLY A 19 16.93 -0.55 -32.67
N GLY A 20 15.64 -0.86 -32.55
CA GLY A 20 14.80 -1.38 -33.65
C GLY A 20 14.34 -2.83 -33.47
N GLU A 21 14.84 -3.53 -32.46
CA GLU A 21 14.40 -4.89 -32.12
C GLU A 21 13.01 -4.91 -31.46
N THR A 22 12.24 -5.97 -31.73
CA THR A 22 10.99 -6.22 -31.00
C THR A 22 11.30 -6.83 -29.64
N VAL A 23 10.72 -6.27 -28.58
CA VAL A 23 10.92 -6.71 -27.21
C VAL A 23 9.58 -6.89 -26.51
N ILE A 24 9.42 -7.99 -25.78
CA ILE A 24 8.30 -8.20 -24.86
C ILE A 24 8.81 -7.97 -23.44
N VAL A 25 8.09 -7.13 -22.69
CA VAL A 25 8.31 -6.91 -21.27
C VAL A 25 7.16 -7.57 -20.50
N ASP A 26 7.44 -8.73 -19.93
CA ASP A 26 6.51 -9.48 -19.09
C ASP A 26 6.72 -9.11 -17.63
N GLY A 27 5.98 -8.09 -17.17
CA GLY A 27 6.03 -7.64 -15.79
C GLY A 27 5.41 -8.61 -14.77
N ASP A 28 4.61 -9.58 -15.22
CA ASP A 28 3.96 -10.54 -14.34
C ASP A 28 4.92 -11.67 -13.95
N ASN A 29 5.72 -12.14 -14.90
CA ASN A 29 6.73 -13.19 -14.70
C ASN A 29 8.15 -12.63 -14.48
N GLY A 30 8.33 -11.32 -14.55
CA GLY A 30 9.64 -10.68 -14.41
C GLY A 30 10.60 -11.02 -15.55
N CYS A 31 10.08 -11.24 -16.76
CA CYS A 31 10.85 -11.69 -17.92
C CYS A 31 10.90 -10.63 -19.02
N VAL A 32 12.03 -10.56 -19.72
CA VAL A 32 12.20 -9.75 -20.93
C VAL A 32 12.59 -10.70 -22.06
N ILE A 33 11.83 -10.66 -23.15
CA ILE A 33 12.06 -11.53 -24.31
C ILE A 33 12.47 -10.63 -25.48
N LEU A 34 13.73 -10.78 -25.90
CA LEU A 34 14.28 -10.10 -27.06
C LEU A 34 13.99 -10.90 -28.32
N GLN A 35 13.63 -10.22 -29.40
CA GLN A 35 13.36 -10.82 -30.71
C GLN A 35 12.48 -12.09 -30.61
N PRO A 36 11.29 -12.00 -29.99
CA PRO A 36 10.41 -13.16 -29.83
C PRO A 36 10.05 -13.74 -31.20
N ASP A 37 9.99 -15.07 -31.28
CA ASP A 37 9.46 -15.74 -32.46
C ASP A 37 7.96 -15.44 -32.66
N ALA A 38 7.46 -15.76 -33.85
CA ALA A 38 6.07 -15.46 -34.22
C ALA A 38 5.05 -16.15 -33.28
N GLU A 39 5.38 -17.35 -32.77
CA GLU A 39 4.52 -18.09 -31.84
C GLU A 39 4.45 -17.40 -30.47
N THR A 40 5.60 -17.02 -29.92
CA THR A 40 5.69 -16.27 -28.67
C THR A 40 4.99 -14.92 -28.78
N LEU A 41 5.20 -14.19 -29.88
CA LEU A 41 4.54 -12.92 -30.12
C LEU A 41 3.01 -13.07 -30.18
N ALA A 42 2.50 -14.05 -30.93
CA ALA A 42 1.07 -14.31 -31.02
C ALA A 42 0.46 -14.72 -29.66
N ARG A 43 1.20 -15.52 -28.87
CA ARG A 43 0.79 -15.92 -27.52
C ARG A 43 0.64 -14.72 -26.59
N TYR A 44 1.63 -13.84 -26.55
CA TYR A 44 1.58 -12.63 -25.71
C TYR A 44 0.52 -11.64 -26.20
N GLN A 45 0.32 -11.50 -27.51
CA GLN A 45 -0.78 -10.69 -28.05
C GLN A 45 -2.15 -11.23 -27.63
N SER A 46 -2.35 -12.55 -27.68
CA SER A 46 -3.58 -13.18 -27.20
C SER A 46 -3.81 -12.94 -25.71
N ALA A 47 -2.76 -13.04 -24.88
CA ALA A 47 -2.83 -12.74 -23.45
C ALA A 47 -3.22 -11.27 -23.18
N VAL A 48 -2.66 -10.33 -23.93
CA VAL A 48 -3.01 -8.90 -23.85
C VAL A 48 -4.49 -8.68 -24.18
N GLU A 49 -4.99 -9.29 -25.26
CA GLU A 49 -6.41 -9.16 -25.65
C GLU A 49 -7.35 -9.82 -24.63
N SER A 50 -7.00 -10.99 -24.10
CA SER A 50 -7.74 -11.65 -23.01
C SER A 50 -7.85 -10.73 -21.80
N ARG A 51 -6.74 -10.10 -21.38
CA ARG A 51 -6.71 -9.16 -20.26
C ARG A 51 -7.56 -7.92 -20.50
N LYS A 52 -7.56 -7.37 -21.73
CA LYS A 52 -8.46 -6.26 -22.09
C LYS A 52 -9.92 -6.67 -21.98
N MET A 53 -10.29 -7.84 -22.50
CA MET A 53 -11.65 -8.36 -22.39
C MET A 53 -12.07 -8.60 -20.94
N GLN A 54 -11.18 -9.15 -20.11
CA GLN A 54 -11.44 -9.35 -18.69
C GLN A 54 -11.61 -8.00 -17.97
N THR A 55 -10.75 -7.02 -18.24
CA THR A 55 -10.86 -5.67 -17.69
C THR A 55 -12.21 -5.05 -18.04
N ALA A 56 -12.62 -5.13 -19.31
CA ALA A 56 -13.92 -4.64 -19.77
C ALA A 56 -15.11 -5.35 -19.07
N ARG A 57 -15.02 -6.66 -18.82
CA ARG A 57 -16.04 -7.39 -18.05
C ARG A 57 -16.13 -6.88 -16.60
N LEU A 58 -14.98 -6.54 -16.00
CA LEU A 58 -14.90 -6.05 -14.63
C LEU A 58 -15.39 -4.60 -14.48
N GLU A 59 -15.50 -3.82 -15.56
CA GLU A 59 -16.07 -2.46 -15.51
C GLU A 59 -17.50 -2.46 -14.95
N SER A 60 -18.27 -3.52 -15.22
CA SER A 60 -19.62 -3.70 -14.66
C SER A 60 -19.64 -3.79 -13.13
N LEU A 61 -18.51 -4.15 -12.49
CA LEU A 61 -18.38 -4.22 -11.04
C LEU A 61 -18.06 -2.87 -10.40
N ARG A 62 -17.71 -1.84 -11.18
CA ARG A 62 -17.25 -0.53 -10.66
C ARG A 62 -18.16 0.01 -9.58
N ASP A 63 -19.46 0.09 -9.86
CA ASP A 63 -20.45 0.73 -9.00
C ASP A 63 -21.07 -0.26 -7.98
N LEU A 64 -20.67 -1.53 -8.01
CA LEU A 64 -21.14 -2.53 -7.05
C LEU A 64 -20.27 -2.49 -5.77
N PRO A 65 -20.88 -2.74 -4.59
CA PRO A 65 -20.11 -2.89 -3.36
C PRO A 65 -19.29 -4.18 -3.37
N ALA A 66 -18.14 -4.19 -2.71
CA ALA A 66 -17.35 -5.41 -2.51
C ALA A 66 -17.93 -6.21 -1.32
N THR A 67 -19.12 -6.79 -1.52
CA THR A 67 -19.81 -7.60 -0.51
C THR A 67 -19.67 -9.08 -0.82
N THR A 68 -19.24 -9.86 0.17
CA THR A 68 -19.11 -11.32 0.08
C THR A 68 -20.46 -12.02 -0.07
N VAL A 69 -20.45 -13.28 -0.51
CA VAL A 69 -21.69 -14.05 -0.74
C VAL A 69 -22.48 -14.31 0.56
N ASP A 70 -21.81 -14.21 1.72
CA ASP A 70 -22.38 -14.26 3.07
C ASP A 70 -22.64 -12.88 3.68
N GLY A 71 -22.58 -11.80 2.88
CA GLY A 71 -23.10 -10.47 3.24
C GLY A 71 -22.13 -9.54 3.95
N VAL A 72 -20.84 -9.86 4.02
CA VAL A 72 -19.82 -9.01 4.64
C VAL A 72 -19.26 -8.01 3.62
N THR A 73 -19.40 -6.72 3.90
CA THR A 73 -18.87 -5.66 3.02
C THR A 73 -17.41 -5.35 3.34
N ILE A 74 -16.59 -5.34 2.30
CA ILE A 74 -15.17 -4.97 2.32
C ILE A 74 -15.04 -3.58 1.71
N ARG A 75 -14.30 -2.68 2.36
CA ARG A 75 -13.95 -1.37 1.81
C ARG A 75 -12.71 -1.53 0.94
N LEU A 76 -12.82 -1.14 -0.33
CA LEU A 76 -11.71 -1.17 -1.28
C LEU A 76 -11.28 0.26 -1.63
N SER A 77 -10.28 0.74 -0.90
CA SER A 77 -9.70 2.05 -1.09
C SER A 77 -8.52 2.01 -2.07
N ALA A 78 -8.12 3.16 -2.60
CA ALA A 78 -6.99 3.28 -3.50
C ALA A 78 -5.70 3.72 -2.79
N ASN A 79 -4.56 3.19 -3.22
CA ASN A 79 -3.24 3.75 -2.98
C ASN A 79 -2.95 4.83 -4.03
N LEU A 80 -2.66 6.05 -3.58
CA LEU A 80 -2.38 7.21 -4.42
C LEU A 80 -0.95 7.69 -4.20
N GLU A 81 -0.26 8.05 -5.29
CA GLU A 81 1.07 8.67 -5.24
C GLU A 81 1.05 10.10 -5.76
N PHE A 82 0.26 10.38 -6.79
CA PHE A 82 0.13 11.71 -7.36
C PHE A 82 -1.33 12.19 -7.37
N PRO A 83 -1.58 13.50 -7.19
CA PRO A 83 -2.94 14.05 -7.22
C PRO A 83 -3.74 13.71 -8.49
N HIS A 84 -3.08 13.67 -9.66
CA HIS A 84 -3.73 13.44 -10.96
C HIS A 84 -4.26 12.00 -11.12
N GLU A 85 -3.83 11.05 -10.28
CA GLU A 85 -4.31 9.67 -10.33
C GLU A 85 -5.73 9.53 -9.76
N ILE A 86 -6.25 10.58 -9.11
CA ILE A 86 -7.53 10.52 -8.38
C ILE A 86 -8.72 10.19 -9.29
N ASP A 87 -8.71 10.67 -10.53
CA ASP A 87 -9.75 10.35 -11.51
C ASP A 87 -9.75 8.87 -11.86
N ALA A 88 -8.57 8.27 -11.98
CA ALA A 88 -8.42 6.85 -12.25
C ALA A 88 -8.85 5.98 -11.05
N CYS A 89 -8.76 6.48 -9.82
CA CYS A 89 -9.32 5.83 -8.63
C CYS A 89 -10.85 5.84 -8.66
N ARG A 90 -11.46 6.99 -8.99
CA ARG A 90 -12.92 7.15 -9.08
C ARG A 90 -13.51 6.27 -10.19
N GLN A 91 -12.88 6.27 -11.36
CA GLN A 91 -13.29 5.45 -12.51
C GLN A 91 -13.22 3.94 -12.23
N ARG A 92 -12.45 3.50 -11.24
CA ARG A 92 -12.35 2.10 -10.82
C ARG A 92 -13.22 1.75 -9.61
N GLY A 93 -14.01 2.69 -9.12
CA GLY A 93 -14.98 2.46 -8.05
C GLY A 93 -14.34 2.29 -6.68
N ALA A 94 -13.30 3.08 -6.38
CA ALA A 94 -12.67 3.13 -5.08
C ALA A 94 -13.63 3.70 -4.01
N ASP A 95 -13.61 3.12 -2.81
CA ASP A 95 -14.41 3.55 -1.66
C ASP A 95 -13.74 4.69 -0.85
N GLY A 96 -12.55 5.11 -1.27
CA GLY A 96 -11.75 6.19 -0.68
C GLY A 96 -10.29 6.06 -1.09
N VAL A 97 -9.41 6.80 -0.40
CA VAL A 97 -7.96 6.69 -0.51
C VAL A 97 -7.43 6.20 0.84
N GLY A 98 -6.99 4.95 0.91
CA GLY A 98 -6.52 4.34 2.16
C GLY A 98 -5.04 4.60 2.42
N LEU A 99 -4.31 5.05 1.39
CA LEU A 99 -2.94 5.53 1.50
C LEU A 99 -2.67 6.57 0.42
N TYR A 100 -2.47 7.82 0.83
CA TYR A 100 -1.88 8.87 -0.01
C TYR A 100 -0.42 9.08 0.39
N ARG A 101 0.48 8.73 -0.54
CA ARG A 101 1.93 8.92 -0.46
C ARG A 101 2.30 10.35 -0.80
N THR A 102 3.02 11.03 0.08
CA THR A 102 3.35 12.45 -0.06
C THR A 102 4.78 12.73 -0.54
N GLU A 103 5.57 11.67 -0.73
CA GLU A 103 7.00 11.75 -1.03
C GLU A 103 7.29 12.44 -2.36
N PHE A 104 6.37 12.36 -3.32
CA PHE A 104 6.51 12.98 -4.64
C PHE A 104 6.78 14.49 -4.57
N LEU A 105 6.25 15.17 -3.55
CA LEU A 105 6.44 16.61 -3.33
C LEU A 105 7.91 16.97 -3.12
N TYR A 106 8.69 16.05 -2.54
CA TYR A 106 10.12 16.23 -2.29
C TYR A 106 11.00 15.68 -3.42
N LEU A 107 10.53 14.67 -4.16
CA LEU A 107 11.33 14.01 -5.21
C LEU A 107 11.29 14.72 -6.57
N VAL A 108 10.16 15.35 -6.92
CA VAL A 108 9.97 15.95 -8.26
C VAL A 108 10.38 17.44 -8.29
N GLY A 109 10.48 18.09 -7.13
CA GLY A 109 10.78 19.52 -7.01
C GLY A 109 12.27 19.87 -7.04
N ALA A 110 12.57 21.11 -7.47
CA ALA A 110 13.90 21.70 -7.29
C ALA A 110 14.13 22.16 -5.84
N GLU A 111 13.06 22.62 -5.19
CA GLU A 111 13.03 23.21 -3.84
C GLU A 111 12.14 22.39 -2.90
N GLU A 112 12.38 22.54 -1.60
CA GLU A 112 11.54 21.94 -0.55
C GLU A 112 10.10 22.49 -0.66
N PRO A 113 9.06 21.63 -0.62
CA PRO A 113 7.68 22.07 -0.72
C PRO A 113 7.27 22.93 0.48
N ASP A 114 6.69 24.09 0.21
CA ASP A 114 6.06 24.93 1.23
C ASP A 114 4.66 24.43 1.62
N GLU A 115 4.08 25.03 2.66
CA GLU A 115 2.77 24.65 3.18
C GLU A 115 1.68 24.73 2.10
N GLU A 116 1.72 25.76 1.25
CA GLU A 116 0.71 25.96 0.22
C GLU A 116 0.78 24.88 -0.86
N ARG A 117 1.98 24.48 -1.28
CA ARG A 117 2.16 23.37 -2.22
C ARG A 117 1.67 22.04 -1.64
N HIS A 118 1.91 21.78 -0.37
CA HIS A 118 1.33 20.64 0.34
C HIS A 118 -0.21 20.74 0.35
N TYR A 119 -0.76 21.88 0.77
CA TYR A 119 -2.19 22.10 0.89
C TYR A 119 -2.91 21.90 -0.44
N GLN A 120 -2.42 22.48 -1.54
CA GLN A 120 -3.04 22.34 -2.87
C GLN A 120 -3.06 20.88 -3.34
N ALA A 121 -1.96 20.14 -3.12
CA ALA A 121 -1.89 18.72 -3.46
C ALA A 121 -2.85 17.86 -2.64
N TYR A 122 -3.10 18.22 -1.37
CA TYR A 122 -4.03 17.51 -0.49
C TYR A 122 -5.48 17.89 -0.80
N ALA A 123 -5.77 19.18 -0.94
CA ALA A 123 -7.07 19.72 -1.27
C ALA A 123 -7.63 19.15 -2.57
N GLN A 124 -6.80 19.02 -3.62
CA GLN A 124 -7.21 18.41 -4.89
C GLN A 124 -7.75 16.99 -4.69
N VAL A 125 -7.06 16.16 -3.90
CA VAL A 125 -7.42 14.76 -3.67
C VAL A 125 -8.67 14.66 -2.80
N VAL A 126 -8.71 15.43 -1.70
CA VAL A 126 -9.83 15.41 -0.75
C VAL A 126 -11.12 15.89 -1.39
N ALA A 127 -11.08 17.00 -2.13
CA ALA A 127 -12.26 17.51 -2.84
C ALA A 127 -12.77 16.53 -3.90
N ALA A 128 -11.86 15.88 -4.65
CA ALA A 128 -12.24 14.91 -5.67
C ALA A 128 -12.84 13.61 -5.11
N MET A 129 -12.58 13.27 -3.84
CA MET A 129 -13.16 12.11 -3.18
C MET A 129 -14.60 12.31 -2.68
N ASP A 130 -15.12 13.53 -2.73
CA ASP A 130 -16.54 13.84 -2.51
C ASP A 130 -17.09 13.21 -1.20
N GLY A 131 -16.40 13.48 -0.09
CA GLY A 131 -16.76 12.98 1.24
C GLY A 131 -16.29 11.57 1.58
N LYS A 132 -15.69 10.83 0.65
CA LYS A 132 -15.02 9.55 0.95
C LYS A 132 -13.70 9.79 1.71
N PRO A 133 -13.29 8.84 2.59
CA PRO A 133 -12.09 8.99 3.41
C PRO A 133 -10.82 9.10 2.58
N VAL A 134 -9.91 9.98 3.01
CA VAL A 134 -8.55 10.15 2.49
C VAL A 134 -7.54 10.07 3.64
N THR A 135 -6.80 8.97 3.69
CA THR A 135 -5.71 8.77 4.64
C THR A 135 -4.41 9.32 4.06
N ILE A 136 -3.96 10.45 4.57
CA ILE A 136 -2.69 11.08 4.20
C ILE A 136 -1.60 10.54 5.12
N ARG A 137 -0.61 9.86 4.52
CA ARG A 137 0.59 9.45 5.25
C ARG A 137 1.57 10.61 5.27
N THR A 138 2.12 10.92 6.44
CA THR A 138 3.20 11.92 6.51
C THR A 138 4.46 11.40 5.82
N LEU A 139 5.45 12.27 5.62
CA LEU A 139 6.65 11.94 4.86
C LEU A 139 7.30 10.61 5.29
N ASP A 140 7.50 9.71 4.33
CA ASP A 140 8.24 8.45 4.48
C ASP A 140 9.37 8.37 3.45
N LEU A 141 10.38 9.21 3.64
CA LEU A 141 11.65 9.17 2.92
C LEU A 141 12.82 9.11 3.88
N GLY A 142 13.92 8.51 3.42
CA GLY A 142 15.22 8.64 4.06
C GLY A 142 15.82 10.02 3.85
N ALA A 143 16.61 10.48 4.81
CA ALA A 143 17.30 11.76 4.73
C ALA A 143 18.20 11.85 3.48
N ASP A 144 18.74 10.72 3.03
CA ASP A 144 19.54 10.57 1.80
C ASP A 144 18.79 10.97 0.53
N LYS A 145 17.45 10.90 0.54
CA LYS A 145 16.60 11.19 -0.63
C LYS A 145 16.04 12.61 -0.64
N ILE A 146 16.27 13.40 0.41
CA ILE A 146 15.75 14.76 0.51
C ILE A 146 16.87 15.76 0.26
N ARG A 147 16.69 16.56 -0.79
CA ARG A 147 17.63 17.62 -1.17
C ARG A 147 17.81 18.61 -0.01
N GLY A 148 19.05 19.00 0.26
CA GLY A 148 19.38 19.95 1.34
C GLY A 148 19.40 19.35 2.75
N VAL A 149 18.67 18.25 3.00
CA VAL A 149 18.65 17.53 4.28
C VAL A 149 19.68 16.38 4.29
N GLY A 150 19.93 15.76 3.15
CA GLY A 150 20.88 14.65 2.96
C GLY A 150 22.38 15.00 3.02
N ALA A 151 22.76 16.16 3.56
CA ALA A 151 24.16 16.58 3.67
C ALA A 151 24.93 15.89 4.84
N GLY A 152 24.29 14.95 5.53
CA GLY A 152 24.93 14.13 6.57
C GLY A 152 25.86 13.04 6.00
N PRO A 153 26.66 12.38 6.85
CA PRO A 153 27.46 11.24 6.43
C PRO A 153 26.55 10.13 5.89
N GLU A 154 27.00 9.47 4.82
CA GLU A 154 26.28 8.36 4.19
C GLU A 154 25.89 7.29 5.23
N GLU A 155 24.59 7.02 5.35
CA GLU A 155 24.10 6.01 6.28
C GLU A 155 24.36 4.61 5.70
N LYS A 156 25.05 3.75 6.46
CA LYS A 156 25.34 2.38 6.02
C LYS A 156 24.09 1.52 5.80
N ASN A 157 23.01 1.81 6.54
CA ASN A 157 21.75 1.07 6.46
C ASN A 157 20.57 2.06 6.44
N PRO A 158 20.28 2.72 5.30
CA PRO A 158 19.26 3.77 5.22
C PRO A 158 17.87 3.30 5.66
N PHE A 159 17.52 2.05 5.36
CA PHE A 159 16.27 1.44 5.81
C PHE A 159 16.16 1.31 7.34
N LEU A 160 17.27 1.24 8.08
CA LEU A 160 17.27 1.19 9.54
C LEU A 160 17.59 2.56 10.19
N GLY A 161 17.83 3.59 9.39
CA GLY A 161 18.41 4.86 9.82
C GLY A 161 17.41 6.01 9.96
N LEU A 162 17.87 7.22 9.62
CA LEU A 162 17.11 8.46 9.76
C LEU A 162 16.15 8.64 8.57
N ARG A 163 14.94 8.13 8.74
CA ARG A 163 13.87 8.23 7.74
C ARG A 163 12.51 8.45 8.40
N SER A 164 11.53 8.81 7.59
CA SER A 164 10.11 8.78 7.97
C SER A 164 9.83 9.62 9.22
N ILE A 165 9.04 9.10 10.19
CA ILE A 165 8.75 9.85 11.42
C ILE A 165 10.00 10.27 12.20
N ARG A 166 11.10 9.50 12.15
CA ARG A 166 12.34 9.86 12.85
C ARG A 166 12.98 11.10 12.24
N LEU A 167 12.94 11.19 10.91
CA LEU A 167 13.38 12.39 10.21
C LEU A 167 12.47 13.57 10.53
N SER A 168 11.15 13.37 10.47
CA SER A 168 10.16 14.40 10.79
C SER A 168 10.31 14.95 12.21
N LEU A 169 10.53 14.08 13.20
CA LEU A 169 10.74 14.48 14.61
C LEU A 169 12.08 15.19 14.82
N ARG A 170 13.08 14.91 13.99
CA ARG A 170 14.38 15.61 14.02
C ARG A 170 14.35 16.95 13.29
N ASN A 171 13.59 17.04 12.20
CA ASN A 171 13.40 18.26 11.40
C ASN A 171 11.98 18.80 11.61
N VAL A 172 11.75 19.40 12.79
CA VAL A 172 10.45 19.93 13.20
C VAL A 172 9.88 20.96 12.22
N PRO A 173 10.63 21.92 11.66
CA PRO A 173 10.09 22.86 10.67
C PRO A 173 9.46 22.17 9.46
N LEU A 174 10.15 21.18 8.87
CA LEU A 174 9.63 20.38 7.76
C LEU A 174 8.33 19.67 8.17
N PHE A 175 8.31 19.06 9.35
CA PHE A 175 7.15 18.32 9.80
C PHE A 175 5.94 19.23 10.08
N ARG A 176 6.17 20.38 10.73
CA ARG A 176 5.11 21.37 11.00
C ARG A 176 4.48 21.87 9.71
N THR A 177 5.27 22.19 8.68
CA THR A 177 4.78 22.59 7.35
C THR A 177 3.80 21.55 6.79
N GLN A 178 4.16 20.26 6.87
CA GLN A 178 3.29 19.20 6.40
C GLN A 178 2.01 19.05 7.25
N LEU A 179 2.12 19.09 8.57
CA LEU A 179 0.98 18.95 9.48
C LEU A 179 -0.04 20.09 9.31
N ARG A 180 0.44 21.34 9.16
CA ARG A 180 -0.38 22.53 8.88
C ARG A 180 -1.21 22.34 7.62
N ALA A 181 -0.59 21.89 6.54
CA ALA A 181 -1.29 21.63 5.28
C ALA A 181 -2.34 20.51 5.38
N ILE A 182 -2.05 19.42 6.10
CA ILE A 182 -3.02 18.33 6.34
C ILE A 182 -4.22 18.85 7.13
N LEU A 183 -3.98 19.62 8.20
CA LEU A 183 -5.03 20.21 9.03
C LEU A 183 -5.90 21.18 8.24
N ARG A 184 -5.32 22.06 7.41
CA ARG A 184 -6.08 22.94 6.51
C ARG A 184 -6.95 22.15 5.55
N ALA A 185 -6.40 21.11 4.92
CA ALA A 185 -7.13 20.25 3.98
C ALA A 185 -8.26 19.46 4.64
N SER A 186 -8.20 19.20 5.95
CA SER A 186 -9.22 18.46 6.69
C SER A 186 -10.60 19.13 6.75
N THR A 187 -10.69 20.42 6.38
CA THR A 187 -11.97 21.12 6.25
C THR A 187 -12.75 20.76 4.98
N LEU A 188 -12.09 20.11 4.01
CA LEU A 188 -12.65 19.83 2.69
C LEU A 188 -13.32 18.46 2.58
N GLY A 189 -13.17 17.57 3.59
CA GLY A 189 -13.73 16.22 3.57
C GLY A 189 -13.26 15.33 4.73
N ASP A 190 -13.49 14.02 4.63
CA ASP A 190 -13.02 13.03 5.61
C ASP A 190 -11.52 12.77 5.43
N VAL A 191 -10.69 13.56 6.12
CA VAL A 191 -9.24 13.43 6.13
C VAL A 191 -8.77 12.69 7.37
N ARG A 192 -7.83 11.79 7.20
CA ARG A 192 -7.14 11.06 8.28
C ARG A 192 -5.64 11.26 8.13
N VAL A 193 -4.91 11.38 9.24
CA VAL A 193 -3.44 11.46 9.22
C VAL A 193 -2.84 10.17 9.73
N MET A 194 -1.80 9.69 9.07
CA MET A 194 -1.09 8.47 9.45
C MET A 194 0.41 8.68 9.52
N PHE A 195 1.02 8.27 10.64
CA PHE A 195 2.47 8.35 10.83
C PHE A 195 3.17 7.05 10.40
N PRO A 196 4.17 7.10 9.49
CA PRO A 196 4.97 5.95 9.08
C PRO A 196 6.09 5.64 10.09
N LEU A 197 6.54 4.39 10.11
CA LEU A 197 7.73 3.88 10.81
C LEU A 197 7.73 4.13 12.34
N VAL A 198 6.56 4.28 12.94
CA VAL A 198 6.42 4.39 14.40
C VAL A 198 6.84 3.07 15.03
N SER A 199 7.86 3.11 15.88
CA SER A 199 8.43 1.94 16.56
C SER A 199 8.10 1.94 18.06
N THR A 200 7.90 3.12 18.65
CA THR A 200 7.68 3.32 20.09
C THR A 200 6.54 4.29 20.38
N LEU A 201 5.93 4.17 21.57
CA LEU A 201 4.94 5.14 22.05
C LEU A 201 5.51 6.56 22.21
N GLY A 202 6.81 6.68 22.49
CA GLY A 202 7.48 7.97 22.61
C GLY A 202 7.43 8.75 21.30
N GLU A 203 7.74 8.10 20.18
CA GLU A 203 7.64 8.70 18.84
C GLU A 203 6.21 9.10 18.52
N LEU A 204 5.22 8.25 18.79
CA LEU A 204 3.81 8.57 18.58
C LEU A 204 3.38 9.80 19.40
N ARG A 205 3.68 9.81 20.70
CA ARG A 205 3.29 10.92 21.59
C ARG A 205 3.96 12.22 21.18
N GLN A 206 5.23 12.19 20.77
CA GLN A 206 5.91 13.37 20.26
C GLN A 206 5.28 13.89 18.96
N ALA A 207 4.89 12.99 18.05
CA ALA A 207 4.18 13.37 16.83
C ALA A 207 2.80 13.98 17.12
N LYS A 208 2.04 13.41 18.06
CA LYS A 208 0.75 13.95 18.52
C LYS A 208 0.90 15.30 19.22
N MET A 209 1.96 15.50 20.01
CA MET A 209 2.26 16.81 20.60
C MET A 209 2.51 17.86 19.52
N LEU A 210 3.36 17.57 18.53
CA LEU A 210 3.62 18.51 17.44
C LEU A 210 2.36 18.80 16.61
N LEU A 211 1.49 17.81 16.41
CA LEU A 211 0.19 18.00 15.78
C LEU A 211 -0.70 18.95 16.60
N ALA A 212 -0.75 18.77 17.93
CA ALA A 212 -1.51 19.64 18.81
C ALA A 212 -0.95 21.07 18.83
N ASP A 213 0.38 21.24 18.92
CA ASP A 213 1.02 22.56 18.84
C ASP A 213 0.68 23.28 17.52
N VAL A 214 0.58 22.54 16.42
CA VAL A 214 0.17 23.10 15.13
C VAL A 214 -1.32 23.46 15.10
N MET A 215 -2.18 22.68 15.75
CA MET A 215 -3.60 23.02 15.90
C MET A 215 -3.78 24.35 16.68
N ASP A 216 -2.96 24.56 17.72
CA ASP A 216 -2.97 25.79 18.51
C ASP A 216 -2.50 27.00 17.66
N ASP A 217 -1.42 26.86 16.87
CA ASP A 217 -1.00 27.91 15.92
C ASP A 217 -2.13 28.30 14.96
N LEU A 218 -2.84 27.30 14.38
CA LEU A 218 -3.93 27.56 13.44
C LEU A 218 -5.13 28.25 14.14
N ASP A 219 -5.40 27.94 15.40
CA ASP A 219 -6.40 28.63 16.21
C ASP A 219 -6.03 30.11 16.44
N GLU A 220 -4.77 30.40 16.76
CA GLU A 220 -4.27 31.77 16.94
C GLU A 220 -4.33 32.58 15.63
N GLU A 221 -4.06 31.93 14.50
CA GLU A 221 -4.14 32.54 13.16
C GLU A 221 -5.58 32.62 12.60
N GLY A 222 -6.56 32.00 13.27
CA GLY A 222 -7.95 31.97 12.81
C GLY A 222 -8.18 31.10 11.56
N ILE A 223 -7.34 30.10 11.34
CA ILE A 223 -7.42 29.17 10.20
C ILE A 223 -8.21 27.92 10.61
N ALA A 224 -9.25 27.60 9.85
CA ALA A 224 -10.12 26.46 10.14
C ALA A 224 -9.42 25.10 9.88
N TYR A 225 -9.70 24.13 10.74
CA TYR A 225 -9.31 22.72 10.60
C TYR A 225 -10.32 21.81 11.34
N ASN A 226 -10.27 20.51 11.08
CA ASN A 226 -11.03 19.51 11.84
C ASN A 226 -10.34 19.22 13.18
N ARG A 227 -10.93 19.68 14.29
CA ARG A 227 -10.43 19.43 15.66
C ARG A 227 -10.41 17.95 16.06
N ASN A 228 -11.21 17.12 15.40
CA ASN A 228 -11.31 15.69 15.65
C ASN A 228 -10.65 14.89 14.51
N LEU A 229 -9.57 15.42 13.92
CA LEU A 229 -8.82 14.73 12.86
C LEU A 229 -8.37 13.33 13.35
N PRO A 230 -8.80 12.22 12.70
CA PRO A 230 -8.36 10.90 13.09
C PRO A 230 -6.86 10.71 12.87
N VAL A 231 -6.18 10.20 13.89
CA VAL A 231 -4.73 9.94 13.91
C VAL A 231 -4.49 8.45 13.98
N GLY A 232 -3.79 7.91 12.99
CA GLY A 232 -3.38 6.52 12.93
C GLY A 232 -1.87 6.34 12.80
N ILE A 233 -1.44 5.08 12.84
CA ILE A 233 -0.06 4.70 12.53
C ILE A 233 -0.01 3.63 11.45
N MET A 234 1.06 3.66 10.66
CA MET A 234 1.40 2.54 9.81
C MET A 234 2.08 1.46 10.66
N VAL A 235 1.48 0.26 10.71
CA VAL A 235 2.04 -0.91 11.37
C VAL A 235 2.96 -1.61 10.38
N GLU A 236 4.21 -1.21 10.41
CA GLU A 236 5.25 -1.72 9.50
C GLU A 236 6.55 -2.11 10.21
N VAL A 237 6.66 -1.90 11.53
CA VAL A 237 7.81 -2.29 12.33
C VAL A 237 7.38 -3.40 13.30
N PRO A 238 8.11 -4.53 13.42
CA PRO A 238 7.76 -5.60 14.36
C PRO A 238 7.61 -5.13 15.81
N ALA A 239 8.41 -4.14 16.24
CA ALA A 239 8.28 -3.52 17.56
C ALA A 239 6.89 -2.89 17.79
N ALA A 240 6.28 -2.30 16.76
CA ALA A 240 4.92 -1.76 16.85
C ALA A 240 3.90 -2.87 17.06
N VAL A 241 4.05 -4.00 16.36
CA VAL A 241 3.19 -5.18 16.48
C VAL A 241 3.21 -5.74 17.92
N VAL A 242 4.39 -5.78 18.54
CA VAL A 242 4.55 -6.26 19.93
C VAL A 242 3.82 -5.38 20.94
N LEU A 243 3.66 -4.08 20.67
CA LEU A 243 3.06 -3.10 21.57
C LEU A 243 1.67 -2.61 21.12
N LEU A 244 0.98 -3.36 20.25
CA LEU A 244 -0.29 -2.93 19.66
C LEU A 244 -1.38 -2.62 20.67
N ASP A 245 -1.44 -3.35 21.79
CA ASP A 245 -2.39 -3.07 22.88
C ASP A 245 -2.22 -1.65 23.45
N ARG A 246 -0.98 -1.15 23.47
CA ARG A 246 -0.66 0.20 23.94
C ARG A 246 -0.93 1.24 22.87
N PHE A 247 -0.59 0.95 21.61
CA PHE A 247 -0.91 1.85 20.52
C PHE A 247 -2.42 2.00 20.33
N ALA A 248 -3.20 0.93 20.47
CA ALA A 248 -4.65 0.95 20.28
C ALA A 248 -5.39 1.84 21.28
N ALA A 249 -4.75 2.17 22.41
CA ALA A 249 -5.29 3.12 23.37
C ALA A 249 -5.04 4.59 22.99
N GLU A 250 -4.19 4.86 21.99
CA GLU A 250 -3.72 6.21 21.64
C GLU A 250 -3.95 6.60 20.17
N VAL A 251 -4.42 5.68 19.32
CA VAL A 251 -4.67 5.91 17.89
C VAL A 251 -6.08 5.51 17.51
N ASP A 252 -6.64 6.17 16.49
CA ASP A 252 -7.98 5.90 15.98
C ASP A 252 -8.01 4.70 15.01
N PHE A 253 -6.90 4.47 14.31
CA PHE A 253 -6.79 3.39 13.33
C PHE A 253 -5.36 2.91 13.10
N PHE A 254 -5.26 1.73 12.50
CA PHE A 254 -4.02 1.12 12.02
C PHE A 254 -4.08 0.89 10.52
N SER A 255 -2.94 1.03 9.83
CA SER A 255 -2.78 0.52 8.47
C SER A 255 -1.54 -0.35 8.38
N ILE A 256 -1.70 -1.60 7.97
CA ILE A 256 -0.59 -2.55 7.86
C ILE A 256 0.20 -2.25 6.58
N GLY A 257 1.44 -1.80 6.77
CA GLY A 257 2.41 -1.58 5.70
C GLY A 257 3.22 -2.85 5.45
N THR A 258 2.64 -3.86 4.77
CA THR A 258 3.29 -5.19 4.62
C THR A 258 4.67 -5.11 3.99
N ASN A 259 4.89 -4.11 3.14
CA ASN A 259 6.15 -3.88 2.45
C ASN A 259 7.35 -3.80 3.40
N ASP A 260 7.28 -2.87 4.36
CA ASP A 260 8.34 -2.66 5.33
C ASP A 260 8.22 -3.68 6.48
N LEU A 261 7.00 -4.16 6.80
CA LEU A 261 6.79 -5.23 7.79
C LEU A 261 7.52 -6.52 7.40
N ILE A 262 7.40 -6.98 6.15
CA ILE A 262 8.09 -8.18 5.64
C ILE A 262 9.60 -7.95 5.71
N GLN A 263 10.07 -6.80 5.22
CA GLN A 263 11.49 -6.47 5.20
C GLN A 263 12.11 -6.50 6.61
N TYR A 264 11.49 -5.88 7.60
CA TYR A 264 12.04 -5.86 8.96
C TYR A 264 11.79 -7.17 9.73
N ALA A 265 10.68 -7.86 9.49
CA ALA A 265 10.40 -9.14 10.13
C ALA A 265 11.37 -10.24 9.67
N LEU A 266 11.70 -10.26 8.38
CA LEU A 266 12.62 -11.23 7.79
C LEU A 266 14.07 -10.75 7.74
N ALA A 267 14.31 -9.48 8.08
CA ALA A 267 15.61 -8.83 7.96
C ALA A 267 16.19 -8.87 6.52
N VAL A 268 15.34 -8.62 5.52
CA VAL A 268 15.67 -8.69 4.10
C VAL A 268 15.42 -7.36 3.41
N ASP A 269 16.46 -6.75 2.86
CA ASP A 269 16.32 -5.61 1.95
C ASP A 269 15.82 -6.09 0.59
N ARG A 270 14.57 -5.77 0.25
CA ARG A 270 13.94 -6.15 -1.01
C ARG A 270 14.56 -5.49 -2.25
N SER A 271 15.34 -4.44 -2.08
CA SER A 271 16.09 -3.79 -3.17
C SER A 271 17.44 -4.45 -3.42
N ASN A 272 17.92 -5.27 -2.50
CA ASN A 272 19.17 -6.00 -2.64
C ASN A 272 18.95 -7.32 -3.40
N THR A 273 19.37 -7.35 -4.67
CA THR A 273 19.17 -8.49 -5.57
C THR A 273 19.77 -9.81 -5.06
N LEU A 274 20.77 -9.77 -4.18
CA LEU A 274 21.40 -10.97 -3.61
C LEU A 274 20.52 -11.68 -2.57
N VAL A 275 19.61 -10.96 -1.93
CA VAL A 275 18.74 -11.47 -0.86
C VAL A 275 17.25 -11.27 -1.12
N ALA A 276 16.88 -10.57 -2.21
CA ALA A 276 15.48 -10.30 -2.55
C ALA A 276 14.61 -11.56 -2.67
N SER A 277 15.19 -12.73 -2.99
CA SER A 277 14.49 -14.02 -2.99
C SER A 277 14.01 -14.49 -1.61
N LEU A 278 14.57 -13.94 -0.52
CA LEU A 278 14.16 -14.19 0.86
C LEU A 278 12.98 -13.30 1.29
N TYR A 279 12.65 -12.26 0.52
CA TYR A 279 11.49 -11.41 0.79
C TYR A 279 10.23 -12.17 0.38
N ASN A 280 9.42 -12.59 1.35
CA ASN A 280 8.22 -13.39 1.09
C ASN A 280 7.02 -12.92 1.91
N ALA A 281 5.92 -12.59 1.24
CA ALA A 281 4.69 -12.11 1.88
C ALA A 281 3.84 -13.23 2.52
N ALA A 282 4.03 -14.47 2.08
CA ALA A 282 3.37 -15.66 2.63
C ALA A 282 4.15 -16.30 3.79
N ASP A 283 5.27 -15.72 4.22
CA ASP A 283 6.06 -16.25 5.33
C ASP A 283 5.20 -16.36 6.61
N PRO A 284 5.21 -17.50 7.32
CA PRO A 284 4.40 -17.68 8.52
C PRO A 284 4.61 -16.60 9.59
N ALA A 285 5.82 -16.05 9.73
CA ALA A 285 6.09 -14.96 10.66
C ALA A 285 5.34 -13.69 10.26
N VAL A 286 5.32 -13.35 8.97
CA VAL A 286 4.58 -12.21 8.42
C VAL A 286 3.08 -12.39 8.64
N LEU A 287 2.54 -13.57 8.34
CA LEU A 287 1.12 -13.85 8.51
C LEU A 287 0.68 -13.74 9.98
N ARG A 288 1.50 -14.22 10.91
CA ARG A 288 1.26 -14.07 12.35
C ARG A 288 1.31 -12.60 12.79
N LEU A 289 2.23 -11.79 12.27
CA LEU A 289 2.27 -10.36 12.59
C LEU A 289 1.01 -9.64 12.09
N ILE A 290 0.49 -10.01 10.91
CA ILE A 290 -0.79 -9.50 10.40
C ILE A 290 -1.94 -9.94 11.32
N GLU A 291 -2.03 -11.23 11.65
CA GLU A 291 -3.07 -11.78 12.54
C GLU A 291 -3.06 -11.08 13.92
N MET A 292 -1.88 -10.89 14.51
CA MET A 292 -1.70 -10.17 15.77
C MET A 292 -2.23 -8.74 15.67
N THR A 293 -1.94 -8.06 14.55
CA THR A 293 -2.41 -6.70 14.27
C THR A 293 -3.92 -6.62 14.18
N VAL A 294 -4.53 -7.45 13.36
CA VAL A 294 -6.00 -7.48 13.20
C VAL A 294 -6.68 -7.83 14.53
N SER A 295 -6.14 -8.82 15.25
CA SER A 295 -6.68 -9.25 16.54
C SER A 295 -6.59 -8.16 17.61
N ALA A 296 -5.48 -7.42 17.65
CA ALA A 296 -5.31 -6.32 18.61
C ALA A 296 -6.22 -5.14 18.28
N ALA A 297 -6.32 -4.74 17.00
CA ALA A 297 -7.22 -3.69 16.55
C ALA A 297 -8.68 -4.02 16.90
N ARG A 298 -9.12 -5.26 16.63
CA ARG A 298 -10.47 -5.72 17.00
C ARG A 298 -10.74 -5.64 18.49
N ARG A 299 -9.76 -6.04 19.34
CA ARG A 299 -9.90 -5.93 20.80
C ARG A 299 -9.95 -4.48 21.28
N GLY A 300 -9.17 -3.61 20.64
CA GLY A 300 -9.12 -2.17 20.94
C GLY A 300 -10.25 -1.35 20.31
N GLN A 301 -11.12 -1.98 19.51
CA GLN A 301 -12.16 -1.30 18.73
C GLN A 301 -11.60 -0.23 17.78
N ALA A 302 -10.35 -0.39 17.33
CA ALA A 302 -9.71 0.47 16.35
C ALA A 302 -9.93 -0.07 14.93
N ASP A 303 -10.06 0.84 13.96
CA ASP A 303 -10.10 0.46 12.55
C ASP A 303 -8.75 -0.15 12.13
N VAL A 304 -8.77 -1.16 11.26
CA VAL A 304 -7.56 -1.77 10.70
C VAL A 304 -7.71 -1.96 9.20
N SER A 305 -6.73 -1.41 8.46
CA SER A 305 -6.61 -1.58 7.02
C SER A 305 -5.24 -2.17 6.64
N LEU A 306 -5.07 -2.54 5.36
CA LEU A 306 -3.79 -2.96 4.80
C LEU A 306 -3.52 -2.21 3.50
N CYS A 307 -2.38 -1.53 3.41
CA CYS A 307 -2.01 -0.71 2.24
C CYS A 307 -0.72 -1.16 1.52
N GLY A 308 -0.03 -2.18 2.02
CA GLY A 308 1.13 -2.77 1.35
C GLY A 308 0.78 -3.55 0.08
N GLN A 309 1.76 -3.95 -0.72
CA GLN A 309 1.50 -4.60 -2.03
C GLN A 309 0.68 -5.89 -1.92
N MET A 310 0.71 -6.55 -0.76
CA MET A 310 -0.07 -7.75 -0.48
C MET A 310 -1.58 -7.53 -0.64
N SER A 311 -2.13 -6.34 -0.33
CA SER A 311 -3.57 -6.06 -0.48
C SER A 311 -4.03 -6.07 -1.94
N GLY A 312 -3.14 -5.70 -2.87
CA GLY A 312 -3.44 -5.58 -4.29
C GLY A 312 -3.23 -6.88 -5.07
N ASN A 313 -2.79 -7.96 -4.41
CA ASN A 313 -2.52 -9.23 -5.06
C ASN A 313 -3.67 -10.23 -4.81
N PRO A 314 -4.35 -10.69 -5.88
CA PRO A 314 -5.45 -11.66 -5.83
C PRO A 314 -5.18 -12.90 -4.96
N VAL A 315 -3.97 -13.45 -5.01
CA VAL A 315 -3.58 -14.69 -4.30
C VAL A 315 -3.78 -14.55 -2.79
N TYR A 316 -3.56 -13.35 -2.25
CA TYR A 316 -3.66 -13.11 -0.82
C TYR A 316 -5.05 -12.66 -0.37
N THR A 317 -5.97 -12.34 -1.29
CA THR A 317 -7.25 -11.71 -0.94
C THR A 317 -8.04 -12.55 0.06
N MET A 318 -8.26 -13.83 -0.23
CA MET A 318 -9.01 -14.72 0.68
C MET A 318 -8.30 -14.91 2.02
N LEU A 319 -6.96 -14.96 2.03
CA LEU A 319 -6.20 -15.01 3.27
C LEU A 319 -6.45 -13.76 4.11
N LEU A 320 -6.32 -12.57 3.53
CA LEU A 320 -6.51 -11.30 4.24
C LEU A 320 -7.94 -11.17 4.80
N LEU A 321 -8.95 -11.56 4.01
CA LEU A 321 -10.34 -11.60 4.49
C LEU A 321 -10.50 -12.59 5.65
N GLY A 322 -9.88 -13.77 5.56
CA GLY A 322 -9.90 -14.79 6.60
C GLY A 322 -9.17 -14.40 7.88
N LEU A 323 -8.14 -13.57 7.78
CA LEU A 323 -7.45 -12.96 8.93
C LEU A 323 -8.28 -11.87 9.61
N GLY A 324 -9.38 -11.43 8.99
CA GLY A 324 -10.33 -10.48 9.55
C GLY A 324 -10.25 -9.06 9.00
N LEU A 325 -9.44 -8.80 7.96
CA LEU A 325 -9.39 -7.48 7.32
C LEU A 325 -10.69 -7.17 6.56
N ARG A 326 -11.21 -5.96 6.74
CA ARG A 326 -12.40 -5.45 6.05
C ARG A 326 -12.15 -4.13 5.32
N ASP A 327 -10.95 -3.59 5.41
CA ASP A 327 -10.51 -2.41 4.68
C ASP A 327 -9.16 -2.72 4.00
N LEU A 328 -9.14 -2.66 2.67
CA LEU A 328 -7.96 -2.90 1.86
C LEU A 328 -7.71 -1.66 1.00
N SER A 329 -6.49 -1.11 1.09
CA SER A 329 -6.03 -0.05 0.23
C SER A 329 -5.10 -0.63 -0.83
N VAL A 330 -5.51 -0.59 -2.09
CA VAL A 330 -4.86 -1.32 -3.20
C VAL A 330 -4.46 -0.38 -4.33
N PRO A 331 -3.51 -0.76 -5.20
CA PRO A 331 -3.32 -0.03 -6.45
C PRO A 331 -4.64 0.09 -7.22
N PRO A 332 -4.98 1.25 -7.81
CA PRO A 332 -6.28 1.45 -8.45
C PRO A 332 -6.65 0.37 -9.46
N ASN A 333 -5.67 -0.08 -10.26
CA ASN A 333 -5.85 -1.12 -11.28
C ASN A 333 -6.28 -2.48 -10.70
N SER A 334 -5.94 -2.77 -9.44
CA SER A 334 -6.29 -4.01 -8.76
C SER A 334 -7.73 -4.00 -8.20
N ILE A 335 -8.35 -2.83 -8.00
CA ILE A 335 -9.68 -2.72 -7.36
C ILE A 335 -10.72 -3.63 -8.01
N PRO A 336 -10.91 -3.64 -9.35
CA PRO A 336 -11.98 -4.44 -9.96
C PRO A 336 -11.77 -5.95 -9.76
N GLU A 337 -10.52 -6.40 -9.78
CA GLU A 337 -10.17 -7.82 -9.60
C GLU A 337 -10.36 -8.27 -8.15
N ILE A 338 -9.86 -7.49 -7.20
CA ILE A 338 -10.05 -7.75 -5.76
C ILE A 338 -11.55 -7.72 -5.42
N LYS A 339 -12.29 -6.75 -5.96
CA LYS A 339 -13.75 -6.63 -5.82
C LYS A 339 -14.46 -7.88 -6.32
N ARG A 340 -14.07 -8.42 -7.48
CA ARG A 340 -14.64 -9.68 -7.98
C ARG A 340 -14.43 -10.83 -7.01
N ILE A 341 -13.22 -10.99 -6.48
CA ILE A 341 -12.90 -12.08 -5.54
C ILE A 341 -13.71 -11.92 -4.26
N CYS A 342 -13.77 -10.71 -3.69
CA CYS A 342 -14.63 -10.44 -2.53
C CYS A 342 -16.07 -10.89 -2.81
N ARG A 343 -16.60 -10.59 -3.99
CA ARG A 343 -17.98 -10.95 -4.39
C ARG A 343 -18.20 -12.42 -4.74
N SER A 344 -17.16 -13.24 -4.84
CA SER A 344 -17.26 -14.66 -5.21
C SER A 344 -17.02 -15.62 -4.04
N VAL A 345 -16.69 -15.12 -2.85
CA VAL A 345 -16.31 -15.93 -1.69
C VAL A 345 -17.19 -15.64 -0.48
N ALA A 346 -17.24 -16.58 0.45
CA ALA A 346 -17.76 -16.39 1.81
C ALA A 346 -16.60 -16.11 2.77
N VAL A 347 -16.82 -15.29 3.79
CA VAL A 347 -15.84 -15.02 4.85
C VAL A 347 -15.53 -16.29 5.62
N GLU A 348 -16.54 -17.12 5.93
CA GLU A 348 -16.32 -18.40 6.63
C GLU A 348 -15.28 -19.28 5.91
N ARG A 349 -15.37 -19.38 4.58
CA ARG A 349 -14.38 -20.10 3.77
C ARG A 349 -13.00 -19.46 3.82
N CYS A 350 -12.95 -18.13 3.81
CA CYS A 350 -11.70 -17.39 3.93
C CYS A 350 -11.03 -17.65 5.28
N GLU A 351 -11.80 -17.72 6.37
CA GLU A 351 -11.30 -18.05 7.72
C GLU A 351 -10.72 -19.48 7.80
N GLU A 352 -11.29 -20.45 7.08
CA GLU A 352 -10.69 -21.79 6.93
C GLU A 352 -9.33 -21.75 6.22
N ILE A 353 -9.24 -20.97 5.14
CA ILE A 353 -7.99 -20.79 4.37
C ILE A 353 -6.93 -20.15 5.26
N ALA A 354 -7.29 -19.10 6.01
CA ALA A 354 -6.38 -18.43 6.93
C ALA A 354 -5.88 -19.36 8.04
N ARG A 355 -6.77 -20.14 8.68
CA ARG A 355 -6.37 -21.14 9.68
C ARG A 355 -5.41 -22.18 9.13
N ARG A 356 -5.64 -22.65 7.90
CA ARG A 356 -4.72 -23.60 7.23
C ARG A 356 -3.36 -22.95 6.97
N ALA A 357 -3.33 -21.74 6.41
CA ALA A 357 -2.09 -21.02 6.13
C ALA A 357 -1.25 -20.78 7.40
N LEU A 358 -1.89 -20.35 8.51
CA LEU A 358 -1.23 -20.10 9.78
C LEU A 358 -0.67 -21.36 10.47
N ALA A 359 -1.18 -22.54 10.10
CA ALA A 359 -0.73 -23.84 10.60
C ALA A 359 0.42 -24.46 9.77
N MET A 360 0.80 -23.83 8.66
CA MET A 360 1.88 -24.30 7.78
C MET A 360 3.21 -23.65 8.13
N ASP A 361 4.31 -24.36 7.88
CA ASP A 361 5.67 -23.92 8.25
C ASP A 361 6.43 -23.23 7.10
N GLY A 362 5.93 -23.32 5.86
CA GLY A 362 6.70 -22.93 4.67
C GLY A 362 5.93 -22.00 3.73
N ALA A 363 6.53 -20.83 3.44
CA ALA A 363 5.97 -19.81 2.56
C ALA A 363 5.59 -20.36 1.17
N VAL A 364 6.45 -21.18 0.56
CA VAL A 364 6.19 -21.80 -0.75
C VAL A 364 4.93 -22.67 -0.75
N GLN A 365 4.74 -23.46 0.31
CA GLN A 365 3.57 -24.33 0.44
C GLN A 365 2.31 -23.48 0.66
N ILE A 366 2.42 -22.40 1.45
CA ILE A 366 1.33 -21.46 1.68
C ILE A 366 0.92 -20.80 0.36
N GLU A 367 1.86 -20.24 -0.41
CA GLU A 367 1.55 -19.62 -1.70
C GLU A 367 0.91 -20.60 -2.68
N ALA A 368 1.43 -21.83 -2.78
CA ALA A 368 0.86 -22.86 -3.65
C ALA A 368 -0.59 -23.18 -3.25
N MET A 369 -0.86 -23.28 -1.95
CA MET A 369 -2.21 -23.50 -1.43
C MET A 369 -3.13 -22.32 -1.73
N LEU A 370 -2.68 -21.08 -1.52
CA LEU A 370 -3.46 -19.88 -1.80
C LEU A 370 -3.80 -19.73 -3.29
N ARG A 371 -2.85 -20.05 -4.17
CA ARG A 371 -3.09 -20.09 -5.62
C ARG A 371 -4.16 -21.11 -5.94
N ASP A 372 -4.04 -22.35 -5.46
CA ASP A 372 -5.04 -23.40 -5.69
C ASP A 372 -6.45 -23.02 -5.22
N GLU A 373 -6.56 -22.36 -4.05
CA GLU A 373 -7.85 -21.83 -3.59
C GLU A 373 -8.37 -20.73 -4.52
N LEU A 374 -7.51 -19.82 -5.00
CA LEU A 374 -7.92 -18.76 -5.93
C LEU A 374 -8.45 -19.34 -7.24
N ARG A 375 -7.80 -20.39 -7.77
CA ARG A 375 -8.25 -21.11 -8.97
C ARG A 375 -9.68 -21.66 -8.79
N LYS A 376 -9.96 -22.24 -7.62
CA LYS A 376 -11.30 -22.78 -7.30
C LYS A 376 -12.35 -21.67 -7.17
N ALA A 377 -11.99 -20.53 -6.58
CA ALA A 377 -12.88 -19.39 -6.37
C ALA A 377 -13.11 -18.55 -7.64
N SER A 378 -12.25 -18.70 -8.66
CA SER A 378 -12.33 -17.97 -9.93
C SER A 378 -11.75 -18.81 -11.08
N PRO A 379 -12.51 -19.80 -11.60
CA PRO A 379 -12.04 -20.71 -12.65
C PRO A 379 -11.63 -20.00 -13.95
N ASP A 380 -12.23 -18.84 -14.25
CA ASP A 380 -11.92 -18.03 -15.44
C ASP A 380 -10.51 -17.39 -15.43
N GLN A 381 -9.72 -17.53 -14.36
CA GLN A 381 -8.36 -16.94 -14.27
C GLN A 381 -7.24 -17.85 -14.78
N THR A 382 -7.47 -19.16 -14.95
CA THR A 382 -6.36 -20.13 -14.91
C THR A 382 -5.75 -20.58 -16.23
N ASP A 383 -6.23 -20.11 -17.37
CA ASP A 383 -5.56 -20.39 -18.65
C ASP A 383 -4.19 -19.69 -18.78
N HIS A 384 -3.76 -18.95 -17.75
CA HIS A 384 -2.56 -18.13 -17.77
C HIS A 384 -1.43 -18.56 -16.81
N GLU A 385 -1.54 -19.66 -16.07
CA GLU A 385 -0.45 -20.12 -15.17
C GLU A 385 0.23 -21.44 -15.60
N SER A 386 -0.23 -22.12 -16.65
CA SER A 386 0.47 -23.27 -17.24
C SER A 386 1.42 -22.84 -18.36
N PHE A 387 2.44 -22.05 -18.01
CA PHE A 387 3.51 -21.62 -18.94
C PHE A 387 4.89 -22.17 -18.53
N HIS A 388 4.93 -23.43 -18.11
CA HIS A 388 6.17 -24.20 -17.95
C HIS A 388 6.10 -25.49 -18.77
N SER A 389 6.74 -25.42 -19.94
CA SER A 389 7.44 -26.52 -20.61
C SER A 389 8.67 -25.96 -21.30
#